data_AF-A0A956MKQ9-F1
#
_entry.id   AF-A0A956MKQ9-F1
#
_cell.length_a   1.000
_cell.length_b   1.000
_cell.length_c   1.000
_cell.angle_alpha   90.00
_cell.angle_beta   90.00
_cell.angle_gamma   90.00
#
_symmetry.space_group_name_H-M   'P 1'
#
loop_
_entity.id
_entity.type
_entity.pdbx_description
1 polymer ?
#
loop_
_entity_poly.entity_id
_entity_poly.type
_entity_poly.pdbx_seq_one_letter_code
_entity_poly.pdbx_strand_id
1 'polypeptide(L)'
;MRIRTMLRDAARVFRTNPGFAAVIVLTLGLGIGANSAIFSLINGVLLQPLPYGSGAALVRVRMGPSGPAQQPGNLSPLEVVDVRERARALDGVVEYHTMFFNLLEREREPERVQVGVVSWDFFPVLGVQPLHGRTFTPEEDRIGAEPVLVLGYDYWLTRFGGDPAVVGRSVEMNNRPHRIVGVLPSVPTYPNQNDVWMPWYACPFRVGDGWHLNRQARSLLTVARVAEGTSVDAAAADLDRIAHELHAEHGDAYPGVEQVDAEL
;
A
#
# COMPACT_ATOMS: atom_id res chain seq x y z
N MET A 1 42.97 -14.44 -38.87
CA MET A 1 43.52 -13.28 -39.62
C MET A 1 42.43 -12.41 -40.28
N ARG A 2 41.35 -12.98 -40.86
CA ARG A 2 40.28 -12.25 -41.56
C ARG A 2 39.45 -11.26 -40.72
N ILE A 3 39.23 -11.51 -39.43
CA ILE A 3 38.44 -10.61 -38.55
C ILE A 3 39.18 -9.28 -38.28
N ARG A 4 40.50 -9.32 -38.11
CA ARG A 4 41.30 -8.11 -37.84
C ARG A 4 41.32 -7.15 -39.04
N THR A 5 41.37 -7.68 -40.26
CA THR A 5 41.28 -6.87 -41.49
C THR A 5 39.89 -6.29 -41.66
N MET A 6 38.83 -7.09 -41.45
CA MET A 6 37.45 -6.61 -41.51
C MET A 6 37.15 -5.47 -40.53
N LEU A 7 37.61 -5.56 -39.28
CA LEU A 7 37.44 -4.49 -38.28
C LEU A 7 38.20 -3.21 -38.66
N ARG A 8 39.42 -3.35 -39.21
CA ARG A 8 40.23 -2.21 -39.66
C ARG A 8 39.59 -1.51 -40.86
N ASP A 9 39.07 -2.27 -41.82
CA ASP A 9 38.43 -1.74 -43.02
C ASP A 9 37.09 -1.08 -42.67
N ALA A 10 36.28 -1.68 -41.80
CA ALA A 10 35.04 -1.07 -41.28
C ALA A 10 35.32 0.26 -40.54
N ALA A 11 36.34 0.30 -39.67
CA ALA A 11 36.73 1.53 -38.98
C ALA A 11 37.21 2.62 -39.95
N ARG A 12 37.87 2.24 -41.05
CA ARG A 12 38.28 3.18 -42.10
C ARG A 12 37.06 3.77 -42.81
N VAL A 13 36.08 2.93 -43.16
CA VAL A 13 34.83 3.34 -43.82
C VAL A 13 34.02 4.30 -42.96
N PHE A 14 33.90 4.04 -41.65
CA PHE A 14 33.23 4.94 -40.71
C PHE A 14 33.94 6.28 -40.56
N ARG A 15 35.29 6.32 -40.60
CA ARG A 15 36.06 7.58 -40.55
C ARG A 15 35.97 8.39 -41.84
N THR A 16 35.81 7.74 -42.99
CA THR A 16 35.67 8.43 -44.29
C THR A 16 34.25 8.95 -44.56
N ASN A 17 33.23 8.41 -43.89
CA ASN A 17 31.82 8.83 -44.06
C ASN A 17 31.15 9.16 -42.70
N PRO A 18 31.58 10.26 -42.03
CA PRO A 18 31.17 10.55 -40.66
C PRO A 18 29.66 10.83 -40.51
N GLY A 19 29.00 11.44 -41.51
CA GLY A 19 27.57 11.71 -41.46
C GLY A 19 26.70 10.44 -41.47
N PHE A 20 27.01 9.49 -42.34
CA PHE A 20 26.33 8.20 -42.41
C PHE A 20 26.56 7.37 -41.14
N ALA A 21 27.80 7.36 -40.64
CA ALA A 21 28.14 6.72 -39.38
C ALA A 21 27.34 7.30 -38.20
N ALA A 22 27.23 8.62 -38.12
CA ALA A 22 26.47 9.30 -37.07
C ALA A 22 24.98 8.92 -37.10
N VAL A 23 24.35 8.89 -38.28
CA VAL A 23 22.94 8.47 -38.43
C VAL A 23 22.73 7.03 -37.98
N ILE A 24 23.63 6.11 -38.35
CA ILE A 24 23.55 4.71 -37.91
C ILE A 24 23.68 4.58 -36.39
N VAL A 25 24.70 5.23 -35.80
CA VAL A 25 24.95 5.18 -34.35
C VAL A 25 23.78 5.78 -33.59
N LEU A 26 23.21 6.90 -34.05
CA LEU A 26 22.04 7.52 -33.44
C LEU A 26 20.81 6.63 -33.54
N THR A 27 20.55 6.04 -34.72
CA THR A 27 19.38 5.18 -34.93
C THR A 27 19.46 3.91 -34.08
N LEU A 28 20.62 3.24 -34.07
CA LEU A 28 20.86 2.06 -33.22
C LEU A 28 20.83 2.42 -31.74
N GLY A 29 21.47 3.52 -31.36
CA GLY A 29 21.48 4.00 -29.97
C GLY A 29 20.08 4.32 -29.47
N LEU A 30 19.25 4.98 -30.29
CA LEU A 30 17.87 5.30 -29.95
C LEU A 30 17.01 4.03 -29.82
N GLY A 31 17.15 3.09 -30.76
CA GLY A 31 16.41 1.81 -30.73
C GLY A 31 16.77 0.94 -29.52
N ILE A 32 18.06 0.82 -29.22
CA ILE A 32 18.55 0.09 -28.05
C ILE A 32 18.10 0.78 -26.76
N GLY A 33 18.31 2.10 -26.66
CA GLY A 33 17.95 2.89 -25.49
C GLY A 33 16.45 2.88 -25.19
N ALA A 34 15.60 3.04 -26.21
CA ALA A 34 14.16 2.99 -26.05
C ALA A 34 13.68 1.61 -25.59
N ASN A 35 14.18 0.53 -26.20
CA ASN A 35 13.81 -0.83 -25.79
C ASN A 35 14.29 -1.13 -24.36
N SER A 36 15.53 -0.76 -24.01
CA SER A 36 16.04 -0.92 -22.63
C SER A 36 15.26 -0.09 -21.61
N ALA A 37 14.82 1.12 -21.95
CA ALA A 37 14.01 1.96 -21.07
C ALA A 37 12.62 1.35 -20.82
N ILE A 38 11.95 0.86 -21.87
CA ILE A 38 10.66 0.16 -21.75
C ILE A 38 10.81 -1.10 -20.89
N PHE A 39 11.82 -1.93 -21.14
CA PHE A 39 12.06 -3.13 -20.34
C PHE A 39 12.42 -2.80 -18.89
N SER A 40 13.17 -1.72 -18.64
CA SER A 40 13.50 -1.28 -17.27
C SER A 40 12.25 -0.80 -16.53
N LEU A 41 11.36 -0.07 -17.21
CA LEU A 41 10.07 0.36 -16.67
C LEU A 41 9.17 -0.84 -16.38
N ILE A 42 9.02 -1.75 -17.34
CA ILE A 42 8.24 -3.00 -17.16
C ILE A 42 8.82 -3.82 -16.00
N ASN A 43 10.15 -3.97 -15.93
CA ASN A 43 10.75 -4.76 -14.88
C ASN A 43 10.57 -4.09 -13.50
N GLY A 44 10.72 -2.77 -13.41
CA GLY A 44 10.55 -2.03 -12.16
C GLY A 44 9.09 -1.87 -11.70
N VAL A 45 8.11 -1.92 -12.62
CA VAL A 45 6.69 -1.70 -12.32
C VAL A 45 5.88 -2.99 -12.27
N LEU A 46 6.14 -3.94 -13.18
CA LEU A 46 5.33 -5.15 -13.37
C LEU A 46 5.98 -6.44 -12.88
N LEU A 47 7.31 -6.54 -12.82
CA LEU A 47 8.01 -7.82 -12.57
C LEU A 47 8.85 -7.85 -11.29
N GLN A 48 9.22 -6.69 -10.75
CA GLN A 48 9.87 -6.64 -9.45
C GLN A 48 8.80 -6.90 -8.40
N PRO A 49 8.89 -7.98 -7.61
CA PRO A 49 7.95 -8.20 -6.53
C PRO A 49 7.97 -6.96 -5.65
N LEU A 50 6.78 -6.44 -5.35
CA LEU A 50 6.64 -5.31 -4.45
C LEU A 50 7.49 -5.59 -3.20
N PRO A 51 8.17 -4.58 -2.63
CA PRO A 51 9.08 -4.75 -1.49
C PRO A 51 8.39 -5.17 -0.18
N TYR A 52 7.13 -5.62 -0.28
CA TYR A 52 6.33 -6.19 0.79
C TYR A 52 6.70 -7.67 0.96
N GLY A 53 7.24 -8.03 2.12
CA GLY A 53 7.98 -9.27 2.33
C GLY A 53 7.23 -10.60 2.04
N SER A 54 8.04 -11.61 1.71
CA SER A 54 7.75 -13.04 1.41
C SER A 54 6.73 -13.28 0.30
N GLY A 55 7.03 -14.21 -0.62
CA GLY A 55 6.28 -14.48 -1.87
C GLY A 55 4.83 -14.98 -1.74
N ALA A 56 4.17 -14.72 -0.62
CA ALA A 56 2.72 -14.79 -0.49
C ALA A 56 2.09 -13.57 -1.18
N ALA A 57 1.07 -13.81 -1.99
CA ALA A 57 0.36 -12.76 -2.71
C ALA A 57 -0.37 -11.84 -1.73
N LEU A 58 -0.05 -10.54 -1.75
CA LEU A 58 -0.97 -9.53 -1.25
C LEU A 58 -2.08 -9.35 -2.28
N VAL A 59 -3.31 -9.33 -1.81
CA VAL A 59 -4.49 -9.13 -2.66
C VAL A 59 -5.32 -7.99 -2.09
N ARG A 60 -5.93 -7.20 -2.97
CA ARG A 60 -6.96 -6.26 -2.57
C ARG A 60 -8.29 -7.00 -2.48
N VAL A 61 -8.97 -6.89 -1.34
CA VAL A 61 -10.29 -7.48 -1.13
C VAL A 61 -11.36 -6.46 -1.48
N ARG A 62 -12.28 -6.84 -2.38
CA ARG A 62 -13.43 -6.02 -2.77
C ARG A 62 -14.70 -6.86 -2.68
N MET A 63 -15.79 -6.27 -2.18
CA MET A 63 -17.07 -6.97 -2.02
C MET A 63 -18.20 -6.08 -2.52
N GLY A 64 -19.14 -6.64 -3.26
CA GLY A 64 -20.32 -5.91 -3.70
C GLY A 64 -21.14 -6.63 -4.75
N PRO A 65 -22.26 -6.02 -5.18
CA PRO A 65 -23.19 -6.64 -6.10
C PRO A 65 -22.52 -6.92 -7.46
N SER A 66 -22.75 -8.12 -7.98
CA SER A 66 -22.23 -8.58 -9.27
C SER A 66 -23.13 -8.10 -10.41
N GLY A 67 -22.55 -7.48 -11.45
CA GLY A 67 -23.25 -7.22 -12.70
C GLY A 67 -22.38 -6.50 -13.73
N PRO A 68 -22.70 -6.53 -15.03
CA PRO A 68 -21.89 -5.92 -16.10
C PRO A 68 -21.61 -4.42 -15.93
N ALA A 69 -22.39 -3.75 -15.07
CA ALA A 69 -22.31 -2.32 -14.76
C ALA A 69 -21.95 -2.02 -13.29
N GLN A 70 -21.69 -3.03 -12.46
CA GLN A 70 -21.40 -2.86 -11.02
C GLN A 70 -20.10 -3.60 -10.69
N GLN A 71 -19.09 -2.86 -10.24
CA GLN A 71 -17.85 -3.47 -9.75
C GLN A 71 -17.92 -3.65 -8.22
N PRO A 72 -17.34 -4.74 -7.68
CA PRO A 72 -17.19 -4.92 -6.24
C PRO A 72 -16.54 -3.69 -5.60
N GLY A 73 -17.10 -3.25 -4.48
CA GLY A 73 -16.70 -2.04 -3.79
C GLY A 73 -15.61 -2.29 -2.74
N ASN A 74 -15.21 -1.21 -2.08
CA ASN A 74 -14.47 -1.31 -0.82
C ASN A 74 -15.36 -1.93 0.27
N LEU A 75 -14.76 -2.48 1.31
CA LEU A 75 -15.51 -3.09 2.42
C LEU A 75 -15.99 -2.02 3.41
N SER A 76 -17.03 -2.37 4.16
CA SER A 76 -17.46 -1.70 5.37
C SER A 76 -16.68 -2.22 6.59
N PRO A 77 -16.70 -1.51 7.73
CA PRO A 77 -16.01 -1.95 8.96
C PRO A 77 -16.42 -3.33 9.43
N LEU A 78 -17.72 -3.63 9.40
CA LEU A 78 -18.22 -4.92 9.83
C LEU A 78 -17.86 -6.02 8.84
N GLU A 79 -17.84 -5.72 7.54
CA GLU A 79 -17.35 -6.68 6.54
C GLU A 79 -15.86 -7.01 6.74
N VAL A 80 -15.02 -6.04 7.10
CA VAL A 80 -13.60 -6.29 7.42
C VAL A 80 -13.49 -7.24 8.63
N VAL A 81 -14.30 -7.03 9.67
CA VAL A 81 -14.35 -7.92 10.84
C VAL A 81 -14.82 -9.32 10.44
N ASP A 82 -15.90 -9.43 9.67
CA ASP A 82 -16.42 -10.72 9.18
C ASP A 82 -15.37 -11.48 8.36
N VAL A 83 -14.66 -10.80 7.45
CA VAL A 83 -13.60 -11.42 6.64
C VAL A 83 -12.43 -11.85 7.53
N ARG A 84 -12.00 -11.02 8.50
CA ARG A 84 -10.95 -11.40 9.48
C ARG A 84 -11.29 -12.66 10.27
N GLU A 85 -12.55 -12.81 10.67
CA GLU A 85 -12.99 -13.91 11.54
C GLU A 85 -13.32 -15.20 10.76
N ARG A 86 -13.80 -15.07 9.52
CA ARG A 86 -14.35 -16.20 8.74
C ARG A 86 -13.42 -16.72 7.64
N ALA A 87 -12.47 -15.91 7.16
CA ALA A 87 -11.55 -16.32 6.12
C ALA A 87 -10.52 -17.32 6.64
N ARG A 88 -10.31 -18.38 5.87
CA ARG A 88 -9.35 -19.47 6.14
C ARG A 88 -8.20 -19.45 5.14
N ALA A 89 -8.43 -18.87 3.96
CA ALA A 89 -7.45 -18.74 2.90
C ALA A 89 -6.56 -17.48 3.02
N LEU A 90 -6.71 -16.69 4.09
CA LEU A 90 -5.99 -15.44 4.34
C LEU A 90 -5.22 -15.51 5.66
N ASP A 91 -4.01 -14.95 5.68
CA ASP A 91 -3.10 -14.92 6.84
C ASP A 91 -2.87 -13.47 7.33
N GLY A 92 -3.92 -12.66 7.23
CA GLY A 92 -3.90 -11.25 7.61
C GLY A 92 -4.81 -10.42 6.71
N VAL A 93 -5.63 -9.58 7.32
CA VAL A 93 -6.59 -8.73 6.63
C VAL A 93 -6.53 -7.36 7.27
N VAL A 94 -6.08 -6.38 6.50
CA VAL A 94 -5.74 -5.05 7.00
C VAL A 94 -6.50 -4.00 6.25
N GLU A 95 -7.02 -3.03 6.99
CA GLU A 95 -7.78 -1.93 6.44
C GLU A 95 -6.91 -0.68 6.33
N TYR A 96 -7.18 0.10 5.30
CA TYR A 96 -6.49 1.33 5.02
C TYR A 96 -7.47 2.41 4.59
N HIS A 97 -7.19 3.62 5.08
CA HIS A 97 -7.66 4.83 4.44
C HIS A 97 -6.66 5.95 4.64
N THR A 98 -6.90 7.05 3.93
CA THR A 98 -6.17 8.29 4.14
C THR A 98 -7.13 9.43 4.44
N MET A 99 -6.65 10.39 5.22
CA MET A 99 -7.32 11.66 5.48
C MET A 99 -6.29 12.70 5.91
N PHE A 100 -6.70 13.95 5.95
CA PHE A 100 -5.82 15.04 6.37
C PHE A 100 -6.12 15.46 7.80
N PHE A 101 -5.06 15.70 8.56
CA PHE A 101 -5.15 16.27 9.90
C PHE A 101 -4.17 17.43 10.05
N ASN A 102 -4.41 18.26 11.06
CA ASN A 102 -3.48 19.34 11.44
C ASN A 102 -2.61 18.85 12.59
N LEU A 103 -1.30 18.89 12.38
CA LEU A 103 -0.28 18.64 13.38
C LEU A 103 0.18 19.98 13.95
N LEU A 104 0.16 20.08 15.28
CA LEU A 104 0.54 21.28 16.03
C LEU A 104 1.75 20.96 16.91
N GLU A 105 2.68 21.91 16.97
CA GLU A 105 3.77 21.94 17.95
C GLU A 105 3.87 23.35 18.54
N ARG A 106 4.22 23.45 19.83
CA ARG A 106 4.24 24.74 20.56
C ARG A 106 5.11 25.83 19.92
N GLU A 107 6.13 25.44 19.16
CA GLU A 107 7.14 26.35 18.60
C GLU A 107 7.13 26.40 17.06
N ARG A 108 6.08 25.85 16.42
CA ARG A 108 5.98 25.79 14.96
C ARG A 108 4.56 26.09 14.49
N GLU A 109 4.47 26.59 13.26
CA GLU A 109 3.18 26.80 12.60
C GLU A 109 2.45 25.45 12.44
N PRO A 110 1.11 25.43 12.58
CA PRO A 110 0.31 24.25 12.29
C PRO A 110 0.53 23.76 10.86
N GLU A 111 0.70 22.45 10.71
CA GLU A 111 0.97 21.81 9.43
C GLU A 111 -0.15 20.83 9.09
N ARG A 112 -0.64 20.87 7.85
CA ARG A 112 -1.60 19.87 7.37
C ARG A 112 -0.82 18.65 6.86
N VAL A 113 -1.01 17.52 7.52
CA VAL A 113 -0.37 16.24 7.21
C VAL A 113 -1.37 15.27 6.59
N GLN A 114 -0.93 14.47 5.63
CA GLN A 114 -1.67 13.35 5.11
C GLN A 114 -1.43 12.12 5.99
N VAL A 115 -2.51 11.55 6.53
CA VAL A 115 -2.45 10.50 7.55
C VAL A 115 -3.02 9.20 7.01
N GLY A 116 -2.19 8.15 7.05
CA GLY A 116 -2.59 6.79 6.78
C GLY A 116 -3.19 6.18 8.03
N VAL A 117 -4.46 5.83 8.00
CA VAL A 117 -5.14 5.27 9.15
C VAL A 117 -5.40 3.79 8.88
N VAL A 118 -4.81 2.95 9.71
CA VAL A 118 -4.64 1.53 9.44
C VAL A 118 -4.85 0.67 10.68
N SER A 119 -5.18 -0.60 10.48
CA SER A 119 -5.18 -1.56 11.60
C SER A 119 -3.77 -1.78 12.15
N TRP A 120 -3.68 -2.22 13.41
CA TRP A 120 -2.37 -2.38 14.08
C TRP A 120 -1.39 -3.28 13.33
N ASP A 121 -1.90 -4.30 12.65
CA ASP A 121 -1.18 -5.35 11.92
C ASP A 121 -0.86 -4.98 10.46
N PHE A 122 -1.22 -3.77 10.01
CA PHE A 122 -1.00 -3.31 8.63
C PHE A 122 0.43 -3.51 8.14
N PHE A 123 1.42 -3.00 8.87
CA PHE A 123 2.82 -3.11 8.45
C PHE A 123 3.36 -4.54 8.52
N PRO A 124 3.12 -5.34 9.60
CA PRO A 124 3.44 -6.77 9.59
C PRO A 124 2.82 -7.53 8.42
N VAL A 125 1.54 -7.30 8.10
CA VAL A 125 0.86 -7.94 6.97
C VAL A 125 1.44 -7.50 5.65
N LEU A 126 1.92 -6.26 5.51
CA LEU A 126 2.68 -5.82 4.33
C LEU A 126 4.17 -6.22 4.39
N GLY A 127 4.63 -6.89 5.44
CA GLY A 127 6.05 -7.25 5.62
C GLY A 127 6.98 -6.04 5.72
N VAL A 128 6.48 -4.88 6.15
CA VAL A 128 7.25 -3.65 6.35
C VAL A 128 7.78 -3.61 7.77
N GLN A 129 9.11 -3.52 7.92
CA GLN A 129 9.76 -3.35 9.21
C GLN A 129 10.14 -1.88 9.43
N PRO A 130 9.97 -1.32 10.64
CA PRO A 130 10.34 0.07 10.93
C PRO A 130 11.86 0.24 10.92
N LEU A 131 12.32 1.41 10.47
CA LEU A 131 13.73 1.82 10.52
C LEU A 131 14.16 2.13 11.96
N HIS A 132 13.27 2.78 12.72
CA HIS A 132 13.47 3.11 14.13
C HIS A 132 12.20 2.80 14.94
N GLY A 133 12.37 2.34 16.18
CA GLY A 133 11.26 2.05 17.08
C GLY A 133 10.48 0.81 16.66
N ARG A 134 9.15 0.92 16.65
CA ARG A 134 8.21 -0.16 16.32
C ARG A 134 7.00 0.37 15.54
N THR A 135 6.18 -0.54 15.05
CA THR A 135 4.83 -0.24 14.55
C THR A 135 3.81 -0.35 15.69
N PHE A 136 2.53 -0.36 15.35
CA PHE A 136 1.41 -0.43 16.31
C PHE A 136 1.29 -1.81 16.97
N THR A 137 0.69 -1.84 18.17
CA THR A 137 0.29 -3.08 18.87
C THR A 137 -1.24 -3.23 18.89
N PRO A 138 -1.76 -4.45 19.14
CA PRO A 138 -3.21 -4.67 19.26
C PRO A 138 -3.89 -3.84 20.35
N GLU A 139 -3.16 -3.45 21.40
CA GLU A 139 -3.65 -2.63 22.51
C GLU A 139 -3.84 -1.16 22.10
N GLU A 140 -3.05 -0.69 21.13
CA GLU A 140 -3.06 0.69 20.63
C GLU A 140 -4.16 0.92 19.59
N ASP A 141 -4.69 -0.16 19.02
CA ASP A 141 -5.80 -0.14 18.07
C ASP A 141 -7.11 -0.59 18.74
N ARG A 142 -7.46 0.13 19.81
CA ARG A 142 -8.73 -0.04 20.56
C ARG A 142 -9.34 1.32 20.86
N ILE A 143 -10.65 1.35 21.04
CA ILE A 143 -11.36 2.57 21.45
C ILE A 143 -10.81 3.03 22.81
N GLY A 144 -10.35 4.27 22.87
CA GLY A 144 -9.80 4.87 24.09
C GLY A 144 -8.34 4.51 24.40
N ALA A 145 -7.65 3.81 23.50
CA ALA A 145 -6.22 3.55 23.64
C ALA A 145 -5.38 4.85 23.58
N GLU A 146 -4.14 4.76 24.07
CA GLU A 146 -3.17 5.86 23.96
C GLU A 146 -2.94 6.21 22.48
N PRO A 147 -3.09 7.48 22.05
CA PRO A 147 -2.86 7.85 20.66
C PRO A 147 -1.38 7.76 20.30
N VAL A 148 -1.08 7.02 19.25
CA VAL A 148 0.30 6.83 18.77
C VAL A 148 0.43 7.14 17.27
N LEU A 149 1.64 7.48 16.84
CA LEU A 149 1.97 7.74 15.45
C LEU A 149 3.22 6.98 15.00
N VAL A 150 3.21 6.58 13.75
CA VAL A 150 4.40 6.14 13.02
C VAL A 150 4.70 7.17 11.94
N LEU A 151 5.95 7.60 11.79
CA LEU A 151 6.34 8.59 10.78
C LEU A 151 6.74 7.92 9.46
N GLY A 152 6.41 8.58 8.37
CA GLY A 152 6.96 8.26 7.05
C GLY A 152 8.39 8.73 6.96
N TYR A 153 9.18 8.04 6.14
CA TYR A 153 10.59 8.34 5.97
C TYR A 153 10.83 9.79 5.50
N ASP A 154 10.12 10.22 4.45
CA ASP A 154 10.28 11.56 3.87
C ASP A 154 9.83 12.66 4.83
N TYR A 155 8.72 12.43 5.55
CA TYR A 155 8.24 13.36 6.57
C TYR A 155 9.21 13.44 7.75
N TRP A 156 9.73 12.32 8.22
CA TRP A 156 10.75 12.28 9.25
C TRP A 156 12.03 13.04 8.86
N LEU A 157 12.52 12.85 7.63
CA LEU A 157 13.69 13.57 7.13
C LEU A 157 13.45 15.08 7.06
N THR A 158 12.36 15.49 6.42
CA THR A 158 12.08 16.91 6.16
C THR A 158 11.67 17.66 7.43
N ARG A 159 10.86 17.03 8.28
CA ARG A 159 10.26 17.67 9.45
C ARG A 159 11.11 17.57 10.71
N PHE A 160 11.75 16.43 10.92
CA PHE A 160 12.54 16.10 12.11
C PHE A 160 14.05 15.99 11.80
N GLY A 161 14.48 16.32 10.59
CA GLY A 161 15.90 16.35 10.20
C GLY A 161 16.55 14.97 10.18
N GLY A 162 15.77 13.89 10.16
CA GLY A 162 16.30 12.54 10.28
C GLY A 162 16.79 12.17 11.69
N ASP A 163 16.29 12.84 12.74
CA ASP A 163 16.69 12.54 14.11
C ASP A 163 16.01 11.25 14.64
N PRO A 164 16.75 10.17 14.96
CA PRO A 164 16.16 8.96 15.53
C PRO A 164 15.59 9.16 16.94
N ALA A 165 16.00 10.22 17.66
CA ALA A 165 15.46 10.56 18.99
C ALA A 165 14.01 11.09 18.94
N VAL A 166 13.42 11.19 17.76
CA VAL A 166 11.99 11.47 17.59
C VAL A 166 11.09 10.38 18.19
N VAL A 167 11.57 9.13 18.26
CA VAL A 167 10.82 8.02 18.86
C VAL A 167 10.67 8.26 20.37
N GLY A 168 9.43 8.20 20.85
CA GLY A 168 9.04 8.52 22.22
C GLY A 168 8.61 9.98 22.41
N ARG A 169 8.85 10.86 21.43
CA ARG A 169 8.43 12.26 21.49
C ARG A 169 6.91 12.38 21.24
N SER A 170 6.29 13.38 21.84
CA SER A 170 4.87 13.68 21.63
C SER A 170 4.68 14.86 20.69
N VAL A 171 3.73 14.73 19.77
CA VAL A 171 3.22 15.81 18.90
C VAL A 171 1.73 15.96 19.11
N GLU A 172 1.16 17.13 18.87
CA GLU A 172 -0.28 17.32 18.99
C GLU A 172 -0.92 17.16 17.60
N MET A 173 -1.95 16.34 17.51
CA MET A 173 -2.74 16.16 16.28
C MET A 173 -4.20 15.98 16.70
N ASN A 174 -5.13 16.67 16.04
CA ASN A 174 -6.56 16.65 16.41
C ASN A 174 -6.85 17.05 17.87
N ASN A 175 -6.15 18.07 18.38
CA ASN A 175 -6.25 18.54 19.78
C ASN A 175 -5.97 17.42 20.81
N ARG A 176 -5.16 16.43 20.44
CA ARG A 176 -4.75 15.32 21.31
C ARG A 176 -3.25 15.06 21.18
N PRO A 177 -2.52 14.84 22.29
CA PRO A 177 -1.14 14.42 22.21
C PRO A 177 -1.06 13.00 21.64
N HIS A 178 -0.21 12.81 20.64
CA HIS A 178 0.14 11.53 20.07
C HIS A 178 1.61 11.24 20.30
N ARG A 179 1.93 10.04 20.76
CA ARG A 179 3.32 9.60 20.96
C ARG A 179 3.86 8.95 19.69
N ILE A 180 5.02 9.39 19.22
CA ILE A 180 5.69 8.79 18.07
C ILE A 180 6.33 7.48 18.52
N VAL A 181 5.96 6.35 17.92
CA VAL A 181 6.43 5.01 18.32
C VAL A 181 7.39 4.39 17.31
N GLY A 182 7.48 4.93 16.10
CA GLY A 182 8.44 4.48 15.11
C GLY A 182 8.52 5.34 13.86
N VAL A 183 9.48 4.98 13.01
CA VAL A 183 9.75 5.60 11.71
C VAL A 183 9.86 4.50 10.68
N LEU A 184 9.16 4.63 9.56
CA LEU A 184 9.24 3.68 8.45
C LEU A 184 10.51 3.90 7.62
N PRO A 185 11.04 2.84 6.99
CA PRO A 185 12.10 2.97 6.00
C PRO A 185 11.58 3.66 4.73
N SER A 186 12.51 4.04 3.84
CA SER A 186 12.15 4.50 2.49
C SER A 186 11.66 3.31 1.66
N VAL A 187 10.38 3.00 1.77
CA VAL A 187 9.66 2.02 0.94
C VAL A 187 8.59 2.74 0.14
N PRO A 188 8.29 2.29 -1.09
CA PRO A 188 7.11 2.75 -1.80
C PRO A 188 5.89 2.66 -0.88
N THR A 189 5.18 3.77 -0.71
CA THR A 189 3.99 3.82 0.11
C THR A 189 2.79 3.36 -0.70
N TYR A 190 2.10 2.33 -0.21
CA TYR A 190 0.83 1.86 -0.75
C TYR A 190 -0.22 1.91 0.36
N PRO A 191 -1.50 2.19 0.05
CA PRO A 191 -2.05 2.62 -1.25
C PRO A 191 -1.77 4.07 -1.66
N ASN A 192 -1.54 4.98 -0.71
CA ASN A 192 -1.13 6.37 -1.01
C ASN A 192 0.13 6.74 -0.23
N GLN A 193 0.80 7.82 -0.65
CA GLN A 193 1.81 8.48 0.16
C GLN A 193 1.16 9.10 1.40
N ASN A 194 1.75 8.88 2.57
CA ASN A 194 1.30 9.45 3.83
C ASN A 194 2.52 10.01 4.57
N ASP A 195 2.31 11.12 5.26
CA ASP A 195 3.33 11.75 6.11
C ASP A 195 3.48 10.98 7.42
N VAL A 196 2.34 10.57 7.99
CA VAL A 196 2.26 9.83 9.25
C VAL A 196 1.17 8.77 9.17
N TRP A 197 1.26 7.78 10.06
CA TRP A 197 0.26 6.73 10.21
C TRP A 197 -0.26 6.72 11.64
N MET A 198 -1.53 6.39 11.80
CA MET A 198 -2.17 6.19 13.10
C MET A 198 -3.02 4.91 13.12
N PRO A 199 -3.26 4.32 14.31
CA PRO A 199 -4.19 3.21 14.46
C PRO A 199 -5.62 3.60 14.04
N TRP A 200 -6.35 2.61 13.54
CA TRP A 200 -7.71 2.74 13.07
C TRP A 200 -8.64 3.35 14.12
N TYR A 201 -8.63 2.82 15.33
CA TYR A 201 -9.49 3.31 16.43
C TYR A 201 -9.01 4.64 17.05
N ALA A 202 -7.82 5.12 16.70
CA ALA A 202 -7.36 6.45 17.10
C ALA A 202 -7.97 7.57 16.25
N CYS A 203 -8.52 7.24 15.07
CA CYS A 203 -9.14 8.23 14.19
C CYS A 203 -10.54 8.64 14.70
N PRO A 204 -10.76 9.94 15.04
CA PRO A 204 -12.03 10.39 15.61
C PRO A 204 -13.22 10.22 14.66
N PHE A 205 -12.99 10.30 13.34
CA PHE A 205 -14.04 10.08 12.33
C PHE A 205 -14.51 8.62 12.28
N ARG A 206 -13.64 7.65 12.57
CA ARG A 206 -13.99 6.22 12.52
C ARG A 206 -14.75 5.75 13.76
N VAL A 207 -14.41 6.33 14.91
CA VAL A 207 -15.09 6.01 16.18
C VAL A 207 -16.33 6.87 16.42
N GLY A 208 -16.42 8.06 15.80
CA GLY A 208 -17.57 8.96 15.88
C GLY A 208 -18.85 8.34 15.31
N ASP A 209 -19.98 8.69 15.91
CA ASP A 209 -21.35 8.39 15.44
C ASP A 209 -21.62 6.91 15.10
N GLY A 210 -20.87 5.99 15.71
CA GLY A 210 -21.01 4.55 15.45
C GLY A 210 -20.57 4.12 14.05
N TRP A 211 -19.74 4.91 13.35
CA TRP A 211 -19.32 4.62 11.98
C TRP A 211 -18.63 3.24 11.85
N HIS A 212 -17.80 2.87 12.82
CA HIS A 212 -17.18 1.54 12.94
C HIS A 212 -18.16 0.35 13.07
N LEU A 213 -19.45 0.61 13.34
CA LEU A 213 -20.51 -0.40 13.40
C LEU A 213 -21.40 -0.39 12.15
N ASN A 214 -21.08 0.43 11.15
CA ASN A 214 -21.93 0.64 10.00
C ASN A 214 -21.60 -0.32 8.84
N ARG A 215 -22.40 -1.37 8.68
CA ARG A 215 -22.29 -2.36 7.59
C ARG A 215 -22.48 -1.76 6.18
N GLN A 216 -23.09 -0.59 6.06
CA GLN A 216 -23.31 0.10 4.77
C GLN A 216 -22.15 1.02 4.38
N ALA A 217 -21.21 1.29 5.30
CA ALA A 217 -20.17 2.30 5.09
C ALA A 217 -18.96 1.77 4.29
N ARG A 218 -19.21 1.36 3.06
CA ARG A 218 -18.26 0.74 2.12
C ARG A 218 -17.21 1.72 1.58
N SER A 219 -16.20 2.01 2.38
CA SER A 219 -15.14 2.97 2.05
C SER A 219 -13.73 2.47 2.34
N LEU A 220 -13.59 1.25 2.89
CA LEU A 220 -12.32 0.71 3.35
C LEU A 220 -11.62 -0.07 2.25
N LEU A 221 -10.49 0.50 1.82
CA LEU A 221 -9.54 -0.29 1.06
C LEU A 221 -9.01 -1.35 2.00
N THR A 222 -9.24 -2.61 1.62
CA THR A 222 -8.83 -3.77 2.40
C THR A 222 -7.77 -4.51 1.62
N VAL A 223 -6.64 -4.77 2.25
CA VAL A 223 -5.55 -5.59 1.72
C VAL A 223 -5.50 -6.85 2.57
N ALA A 224 -5.32 -7.99 1.94
CA ALA A 224 -5.12 -9.23 2.64
C ALA A 224 -3.88 -9.95 2.12
N ARG A 225 -3.24 -10.73 3.00
CA ARG A 225 -2.19 -11.66 2.63
C ARG A 225 -2.82 -13.03 2.42
N VAL A 226 -2.60 -13.62 1.25
CA VAL A 226 -3.02 -15.01 1.00
C VAL A 226 -2.20 -15.95 1.89
N ALA A 227 -2.87 -16.91 2.52
CA ALA A 227 -2.22 -17.88 3.40
C ALA A 227 -1.18 -18.71 2.66
N GLU A 228 -0.10 -19.07 3.36
CA GLU A 228 0.98 -19.88 2.77
C GLU A 228 0.44 -21.20 2.22
N GLY A 229 0.84 -21.55 1.00
CA GLY A 229 0.37 -22.76 0.31
C GLY A 229 -1.04 -22.66 -0.29
N THR A 230 -1.69 -21.49 -0.21
CA THR A 230 -3.01 -21.25 -0.81
C THR A 230 -2.88 -20.45 -2.12
N SER A 231 -3.72 -20.76 -3.12
CA SER A 231 -3.78 -19.98 -4.36
C SER A 231 -4.69 -18.76 -4.22
N VAL A 232 -4.48 -17.75 -5.06
CA VAL A 232 -5.38 -16.58 -5.14
C VAL A 232 -6.81 -17.02 -5.48
N ASP A 233 -6.98 -18.00 -6.38
CA ASP A 233 -8.30 -18.55 -6.72
C ASP A 233 -9.00 -19.20 -5.52
N ALA A 234 -8.26 -19.88 -4.65
CA ALA A 234 -8.81 -20.46 -3.43
C ALA A 234 -9.19 -19.38 -2.41
N ALA A 235 -8.41 -18.29 -2.33
CA ALA A 235 -8.75 -17.13 -1.52
C ALA A 235 -10.01 -16.41 -2.04
N ALA A 236 -10.14 -16.25 -3.36
CA ALA A 236 -11.33 -15.69 -3.98
C ALA A 236 -12.58 -16.56 -3.71
N ALA A 237 -12.47 -17.89 -3.86
CA ALA A 237 -13.58 -18.80 -3.57
C ALA A 237 -14.01 -18.79 -2.08
N ASP A 238 -13.05 -18.64 -1.16
CA ASP A 238 -13.35 -18.52 0.28
C ASP A 238 -14.03 -17.19 0.61
N LEU A 239 -13.61 -16.11 -0.04
CA LEU A 239 -14.25 -14.80 0.09
C LEU A 239 -15.66 -14.79 -0.52
N ASP A 240 -15.87 -15.43 -1.67
CA ASP A 240 -17.20 -15.60 -2.28
C ASP A 240 -18.15 -16.36 -1.36
N ARG A 241 -17.66 -17.41 -0.68
CA ARG A 241 -18.42 -18.13 0.34
C ARG A 241 -18.85 -17.19 1.47
N ILE A 242 -17.92 -16.38 2.00
CA ILE A 242 -18.23 -15.40 3.06
C ILE A 242 -19.27 -14.39 2.58
N ALA A 243 -19.14 -13.86 1.36
CA ALA A 243 -20.10 -12.92 0.81
C ALA A 243 -21.52 -13.52 0.71
N HIS A 244 -21.64 -14.78 0.29
CA HIS A 244 -22.93 -15.49 0.27
C HIS A 244 -23.52 -15.69 1.67
N GLU A 245 -22.69 -16.02 2.66
CA GLU A 245 -23.11 -16.15 4.06
C GLU A 245 -23.60 -14.80 4.62
N LEU A 246 -22.86 -13.72 4.37
CA LEU A 246 -23.24 -12.38 4.81
C LEU A 246 -24.53 -11.89 4.16
N HIS A 247 -24.70 -12.14 2.86
CA HIS A 247 -25.95 -11.82 2.16
C HIS A 247 -27.14 -12.57 2.76
N ALA A 248 -26.97 -13.85 3.11
CA ALA A 248 -28.02 -14.65 3.73
C ALA A 248 -28.35 -14.20 5.17
N GLU A 249 -27.34 -13.84 5.96
CA GLU A 249 -27.49 -13.40 7.36
C GLU A 249 -28.03 -11.97 7.49
N HIS A 250 -27.73 -11.12 6.51
CA HIS A 250 -27.97 -9.68 6.58
C HIS A 250 -28.61 -9.14 5.30
N GLY A 251 -29.55 -9.87 4.68
CA GLY A 251 -30.13 -9.52 3.37
C GLY A 251 -30.62 -8.07 3.22
N ASP A 252 -31.09 -7.44 4.30
CA ASP A 252 -31.49 -6.03 4.33
C ASP A 252 -30.33 -5.06 4.05
N ALA A 253 -29.11 -5.46 4.38
CA ALA A 253 -27.88 -4.73 4.14
C ALA A 253 -27.28 -4.98 2.74
N TYR A 254 -27.77 -6.00 2.01
CA TYR A 254 -27.12 -6.50 0.80
C TYR A 254 -28.14 -6.73 -0.33
N PRO A 255 -28.72 -5.69 -0.96
CA PRO A 255 -29.67 -5.90 -2.06
C PRO A 255 -28.96 -6.36 -3.35
N GLY A 256 -28.76 -7.67 -3.53
CA GLY A 256 -28.20 -8.31 -4.74
C GLY A 256 -27.23 -9.46 -4.45
N VAL A 257 -26.92 -10.29 -5.46
CA VAL A 257 -25.87 -11.34 -5.35
C VAL A 257 -24.50 -10.67 -5.30
N GLU A 258 -23.68 -10.99 -4.30
CA GLU A 258 -22.34 -10.43 -4.15
C GLU A 258 -21.27 -11.33 -4.76
N GLN A 259 -20.29 -10.73 -5.42
CA GLN A 259 -19.07 -11.40 -5.89
C GLN A 259 -17.86 -10.68 -5.33
N VAL A 260 -16.82 -11.44 -5.00
CA VAL A 260 -15.58 -10.91 -4.45
C VAL A 260 -14.47 -11.00 -5.49
N ASP A 261 -13.86 -9.86 -5.78
CA ASP A 261 -12.66 -9.78 -6.59
C ASP A 261 -11.44 -9.65 -5.68
N ALA A 262 -10.46 -10.55 -5.87
CA ALA A 262 -9.13 -10.49 -5.30
C ALA A 262 -8.13 -10.15 -6.41
N GLU A 263 -7.70 -8.89 -6.49
CA GLU A 263 -6.73 -8.40 -7.48
C GLU A 263 -5.35 -8.22 -6.85
N LEU A 264 -4.29 -8.54 -7.61
CA LEU A 264 -2.88 -8.30 -7.25
C LEU A 264 -2.50 -6.80 -7.33
#